data_AF-A0AAV2IRP1-F1
#
_entry.id   AF-A0AAV2IRP1-F1
#
_cell.length_a   1.000
_cell.length_b   1.000
_cell.length_c   1.000
_cell.angle_alpha   90.00
_cell.angle_beta   90.00
_cell.angle_gamma   90.00
#
_symmetry.space_group_name_H-M   'P 1'
#
loop_
_entity.id
_entity.type
_entity.pdbx_description
1 polymer ?
#
loop_
_entity_poly.entity_id
_entity_poly.type
_entity_poly.pdbx_seq_one_letter_code
_entity_poly.pdbx_strand_id
1 'polypeptide(L)'
;MLPITEQENPNTKNIDRVSTLEAVQLINNEDKKVAEAVEKVLPEIAQTVDKIVERLENGGRLFYVGTGTSGRLGVLDASEIPPTYGVSYDLVQGIIAGGYDALFR
;
A
#
# COMPACT_ATOMS: atom_id res chain seq x y z
N MET A 1 13.47 16.67 -14.60
CA MET A 1 12.21 17.01 -13.90
C MET A 1 12.09 16.08 -12.72
N LEU A 2 11.66 16.55 -11.53
CA LEU A 2 11.50 15.69 -10.35
C LEU A 2 10.33 14.72 -10.55
N PRO A 3 10.42 13.45 -10.09
CA PRO A 3 9.28 12.54 -10.01
C PRO A 3 8.12 13.18 -9.23
N ILE A 4 6.87 12.84 -9.55
CA ILE A 4 5.68 13.41 -8.88
C ILE A 4 5.77 13.22 -7.35
N THR A 5 6.27 12.09 -6.89
CA THR A 5 6.46 11.77 -5.46
C THR A 5 7.45 12.69 -4.75
N GLU A 6 8.35 13.33 -5.49
CA GLU A 6 9.39 14.24 -4.98
C GLU A 6 9.04 15.72 -5.24
N GLN A 7 7.86 16.02 -5.78
CA GLN A 7 7.40 17.39 -6.00
C GLN A 7 6.71 17.94 -4.74
N GLU A 8 6.87 19.24 -4.50
CA GLU A 8 6.13 19.93 -3.46
C GLU A 8 4.64 20.01 -3.80
N ASN A 9 3.77 19.80 -2.80
CA ASN A 9 2.35 20.09 -2.93
C ASN A 9 2.08 21.58 -2.68
N PRO A 10 1.60 22.36 -3.68
CA PRO A 10 1.34 23.78 -3.51
C PRO A 10 0.34 24.11 -2.38
N ASN A 11 -0.60 23.19 -2.10
CA ASN A 11 -1.63 23.39 -1.07
C ASN A 11 -1.07 23.36 0.35
N THR A 12 0.10 22.76 0.56
CA THR A 12 0.71 22.56 1.87
C THR A 12 1.99 23.38 2.07
N LYS A 13 2.26 24.35 1.18
CA LYS A 13 3.49 25.17 1.21
C LYS A 13 3.77 25.86 2.55
N ASN A 14 2.71 26.18 3.32
CA ASN A 14 2.82 26.85 4.63
C ASN A 14 2.27 25.97 5.78
N ILE A 15 2.26 24.64 5.63
CA ILE A 15 1.67 23.72 6.62
C ILE A 15 2.33 23.82 8.01
N ASP A 16 3.58 24.29 8.08
CA ASP A 16 4.34 24.56 9.30
C ASP A 16 3.85 25.80 10.08
N ARG A 17 2.98 26.64 9.48
CA ARG A 17 2.54 27.92 10.04
C ARG A 17 1.05 27.99 10.37
N VAL A 18 0.28 26.96 10.01
CA VAL A 18 -1.16 26.91 10.25
C VAL A 18 -1.48 26.31 11.62
N SER A 19 -2.72 26.47 12.08
CA SER A 19 -3.19 25.79 13.28
C SER A 19 -3.21 24.27 13.10
N THR A 20 -3.22 23.52 14.21
CA THR A 20 -3.32 22.05 14.15
C THR A 20 -4.58 21.58 13.43
N LEU A 21 -5.71 22.29 13.60
CA LEU A 21 -6.97 21.96 12.92
C LEU A 21 -6.82 22.14 11.40
N GLU A 22 -6.22 23.24 10.95
CA GLU A 22 -5.98 23.47 9.54
C GLU A 22 -4.99 22.45 8.95
N ALA A 23 -3.94 22.08 9.68
CA ALA A 23 -2.98 21.07 9.23
C ALA A 23 -3.67 19.71 8.97
N VAL A 24 -4.49 19.22 9.90
CA VAL A 24 -5.21 17.95 9.69
C VAL A 24 -6.30 18.06 8.63
N GLN A 25 -6.90 19.23 8.43
CA GLN A 25 -7.82 19.48 7.31
C GLN A 25 -7.11 19.41 5.96
N LEU A 26 -5.91 19.99 5.85
CA LEU A 26 -5.09 19.91 4.64
C LEU A 26 -4.73 18.46 4.31
N ILE A 27 -4.28 17.67 5.30
CA ILE A 27 -3.97 16.25 5.12
C ILE A 27 -5.21 15.48 4.66
N ASN A 28 -6.33 15.61 5.38
CA ASN A 28 -7.58 14.91 5.04
C ASN A 28 -8.12 15.30 3.65
N ASN A 29 -7.89 16.54 3.19
CA ASN A 29 -8.28 16.94 1.84
C ASN A 29 -7.43 16.26 0.75
N GLU A 30 -6.17 15.94 1.03
CA GLU A 30 -5.34 15.13 0.13
C GLU A 30 -5.73 13.64 0.20
N ASP A 31 -6.04 13.11 1.38
CA ASP A 31 -6.47 11.71 1.55
C ASP A 31 -7.73 11.37 0.73
N LYS A 32 -8.68 12.29 0.64
CA LYS A 32 -9.90 12.12 -0.19
C LYS A 32 -9.58 11.79 -1.66
N LYS A 33 -8.45 12.29 -2.18
CA LYS A 33 -8.05 12.08 -3.58
C LYS A 33 -7.57 10.66 -3.84
N VAL A 34 -7.22 9.89 -2.80
CA VAL A 34 -6.71 8.52 -2.94
C VAL A 34 -7.76 7.61 -3.55
N ALA A 35 -9.01 7.66 -3.07
CA ALA A 35 -10.09 6.84 -3.61
C ALA A 35 -10.35 7.14 -5.10
N GLU A 36 -10.38 8.42 -5.48
CA GLU A 36 -10.53 8.84 -6.88
C GLU A 36 -9.34 8.39 -7.77
N ALA A 37 -8.13 8.31 -7.20
CA ALA A 37 -6.97 7.80 -7.91
C ALA A 37 -7.06 6.28 -8.12
N VAL A 38 -7.52 5.54 -7.12
CA VAL A 38 -7.77 4.09 -7.21
C VAL A 38 -8.85 3.78 -8.22
N GLU A 39 -9.93 4.58 -8.27
CA GLU A 39 -11.03 4.41 -9.24
C GLU A 39 -10.53 4.37 -10.69
N LYS A 40 -9.52 5.19 -11.00
CA LYS A 40 -8.95 5.29 -12.36
C LYS A 40 -8.19 4.04 -12.80
N VAL A 41 -7.80 3.16 -11.87
CA VAL A 41 -7.00 1.96 -12.13
C VAL A 41 -7.73 0.65 -11.78
N LEU A 42 -9.05 0.73 -11.56
CA LEU A 42 -9.87 -0.47 -11.30
C LEU A 42 -9.78 -1.54 -12.40
N PRO A 43 -9.72 -1.21 -13.71
CA PRO A 43 -9.54 -2.23 -14.74
C PRO A 43 -8.25 -3.04 -14.58
N GLU A 44 -7.15 -2.40 -14.21
CA GLU A 44 -5.85 -3.02 -13.97
C GLU A 44 -5.84 -3.84 -12.69
N ILE A 45 -6.50 -3.36 -11.63
CA ILE A 45 -6.69 -4.11 -10.39
C ILE A 45 -7.47 -5.39 -10.69
N ALA A 46 -8.59 -5.29 -11.41
CA ALA A 46 -9.41 -6.46 -11.78
C ALA A 46 -8.59 -7.50 -12.56
N GLN A 47 -7.87 -7.07 -13.61
CA GLN A 47 -7.00 -7.96 -14.38
C GLN A 47 -5.91 -8.62 -13.53
N THR A 48 -5.40 -7.91 -12.52
CA THR A 48 -4.40 -8.44 -11.60
C THR A 48 -5.00 -9.51 -10.68
N VAL A 49 -6.19 -9.24 -10.13
CA VAL A 49 -6.93 -10.19 -9.30
C VAL A 49 -7.24 -11.47 -10.08
N ASP A 50 -7.76 -11.37 -11.31
CA ASP A 50 -8.09 -12.54 -12.14
C ASP A 50 -6.86 -13.44 -12.36
N LYS A 51 -5.70 -12.84 -12.65
CA LYS A 51 -4.43 -13.57 -12.82
C LYS A 51 -3.95 -14.20 -11.51
N ILE A 52 -4.14 -13.52 -10.38
CA ILE A 52 -3.78 -14.07 -9.07
C ILE A 52 -4.65 -15.30 -8.77
N VAL A 53 -5.96 -15.21 -8.96
CA VAL A 53 -6.89 -16.32 -8.75
C VAL A 53 -6.48 -17.53 -9.59
N GLU A 54 -6.25 -17.36 -10.89
CA GLU A 54 -5.78 -18.44 -11.78
C GLU A 54 -4.50 -19.10 -11.24
N ARG A 55 -3.54 -18.32 -10.73
CA ARG A 55 -2.30 -18.87 -10.17
C ARG A 55 -2.51 -19.62 -8.88
N LEU A 56 -3.34 -19.11 -7.98
CA LEU A 56 -3.63 -19.76 -6.70
C LEU A 56 -4.40 -21.07 -6.89
N GLU A 57 -5.37 -21.12 -7.81
CA GLU A 57 -6.11 -22.35 -8.15
C GLU A 57 -5.20 -23.45 -8.71
N ASN A 58 -4.11 -23.06 -9.39
CA ASN A 58 -3.09 -23.97 -9.90
C ASN A 58 -1.98 -24.29 -8.86
N GLY A 59 -2.22 -24.05 -7.57
CA GLY A 59 -1.28 -24.35 -6.49
C GLY A 59 -0.13 -23.35 -6.35
N GLY A 60 -0.26 -22.17 -6.96
CA GLY A 60 0.69 -21.07 -6.83
C GLY A 60 0.60 -20.34 -5.49
N ARG A 61 1.43 -19.30 -5.35
CA ARG A 61 1.52 -18.45 -4.16
C ARG A 61 1.64 -16.98 -4.57
N LEU A 62 1.21 -16.08 -3.70
CA LEU A 62 1.34 -14.63 -3.87
C LEU A 62 2.48 -14.08 -3.00
N PHE A 63 3.34 -13.27 -3.60
CA PHE A 63 4.44 -12.62 -2.90
C PHE A 63 4.37 -11.11 -3.07
N TYR A 64 4.29 -10.37 -1.97
CA TYR A 64 4.52 -8.93 -1.95
C TYR A 64 5.99 -8.67 -1.64
N VAL A 65 6.65 -7.81 -2.42
CA VAL A 65 8.07 -7.51 -2.24
C VAL A 65 8.26 -6.00 -2.19
N GLY A 66 8.91 -5.51 -1.13
CA GLY A 66 9.10 -4.07 -0.96
C GLY A 66 10.13 -3.67 0.09
N THR A 67 10.34 -2.37 0.24
CA THR A 67 11.21 -1.77 1.26
C THR A 67 10.44 -0.71 2.04
N GLY A 68 10.88 -0.39 3.26
CA GLY A 68 10.24 0.62 4.10
C GLY A 68 8.73 0.42 4.25
N THR A 69 7.95 1.49 4.10
CA THR A 69 6.48 1.47 4.22
C THR A 69 5.82 0.47 3.27
N SER A 70 6.25 0.40 2.00
CA SER A 70 5.67 -0.52 1.02
C SER A 70 5.90 -1.99 1.41
N GLY A 71 7.10 -2.33 1.91
CA GLY A 71 7.39 -3.67 2.43
C GLY A 71 6.55 -4.01 3.65
N ARG A 72 6.38 -3.06 4.58
CA ARG A 72 5.55 -3.24 5.79
C ARG A 72 4.08 -3.44 5.45
N LEU A 73 3.53 -2.71 4.48
CA LEU A 73 2.15 -2.92 4.01
C LEU A 73 1.96 -4.30 3.40
N GLY A 74 2.93 -4.81 2.64
CA GLY A 74 2.86 -6.18 2.11
C GLY A 74 2.91 -7.24 3.22
N VAL A 75 3.72 -7.03 4.27
CA VAL A 75 3.74 -7.92 5.44
C VAL A 75 2.43 -7.85 6.23
N LEU A 76 1.86 -6.65 6.38
CA LEU A 76 0.57 -6.43 7.05
C LEU A 76 -0.53 -7.23 6.35
N ASP A 77 -0.74 -7.02 5.04
CA ASP A 77 -1.77 -7.72 4.26
C ASP A 77 -1.59 -9.23 4.34
N ALA A 78 -0.38 -9.74 4.08
CA ALA A 78 -0.09 -11.17 4.15
C ALA A 78 -0.37 -11.79 5.53
N SER A 79 -0.14 -11.04 6.62
CA SER A 79 -0.37 -11.54 7.98
C SER A 79 -1.85 -11.71 8.33
N GLU A 80 -2.75 -11.00 7.64
CA GLU A 80 -4.19 -11.04 7.86
C GLU A 80 -4.87 -12.16 7.06
N ILE A 81 -4.23 -12.68 6.01
CA ILE A 81 -4.81 -13.70 5.13
C ILE A 81 -5.14 -15.02 5.88
N PRO A 82 -4.23 -15.65 6.65
CA PRO A 82 -4.55 -16.90 7.36
C PRO A 82 -5.69 -16.80 8.38
N PRO A 83 -5.73 -15.82 9.31
CA PRO A 83 -6.83 -15.73 10.27
C PRO A 83 -8.16 -15.30 9.64
N THR A 84 -8.14 -14.57 8.52
CA THR A 84 -9.37 -14.11 7.84
C THR A 84 -10.00 -15.20 6.99
N TYR A 85 -9.18 -15.97 6.24
CA TYR A 85 -9.66 -16.91 5.23
C TYR A 85 -9.41 -18.39 5.58
N GLY A 86 -8.73 -18.70 6.69
CA GLY A 86 -8.48 -20.08 7.12
C GLY A 86 -7.49 -20.85 6.24
N VAL A 87 -6.55 -20.15 5.60
CA VAL A 87 -5.56 -20.71 4.66
C VAL A 87 -4.16 -20.78 5.27
N SER A 88 -3.23 -21.45 4.57
CA SER A 88 -1.82 -21.55 5.01
C SER A 88 -1.10 -20.19 5.00
N TYR A 89 -0.20 -19.98 5.96
CA TYR A 89 0.76 -18.87 5.97
C TYR A 89 1.72 -18.88 4.76
N ASP A 90 1.81 -19.99 4.03
CA ASP A 90 2.60 -20.08 2.81
C ASP A 90 1.87 -19.56 1.56
N LEU A 91 0.55 -19.37 1.61
CA LEU A 91 -0.24 -18.99 0.43
C LEU A 91 0.08 -17.55 -0.04
N VAL A 92 0.22 -16.62 0.91
CA VAL A 92 0.52 -15.21 0.69
C VAL A 92 1.66 -14.78 1.61
N GLN A 93 2.75 -14.24 1.06
CA GLN A 93 3.94 -13.88 1.83
C GLN A 93 4.40 -12.44 1.53
N GLY A 94 4.71 -11.68 2.59
CA GLY A 94 5.36 -10.38 2.50
C GLY A 94 6.89 -10.50 2.66
N ILE A 95 7.64 -9.96 1.70
CA ILE A 95 9.10 -9.92 1.67
C ILE A 95 9.56 -8.47 1.79
N ILE A 96 10.17 -8.15 2.93
CA ILE A 96 10.70 -6.81 3.22
C ILE A 96 12.22 -6.77 3.07
N ALA A 97 12.73 -5.80 2.33
CA ALA A 97 14.16 -5.53 2.22
C ALA A 97 14.75 -5.18 3.59
N GLY A 98 15.86 -5.81 3.95
CA GLY A 98 16.46 -5.72 5.29
C GLY A 98 15.96 -6.78 6.27
N GLY A 99 15.02 -7.65 5.87
CA GLY A 99 14.54 -8.77 6.68
C GLY A 99 13.65 -8.34 7.84
N TYR A 100 13.43 -9.26 8.79
CA TYR A 100 12.48 -9.08 9.90
C TYR A 100 12.73 -7.80 10.73
N ASP A 101 14.00 -7.47 10.97
CA ASP A 101 14.40 -6.26 11.69
C ASP A 101 13.87 -4.97 11.05
N ALA A 102 13.69 -4.96 9.72
CA ALA A 102 13.16 -3.81 9.00
C ALA A 102 11.68 -3.53 9.33
N LEU A 103 10.97 -4.41 10.03
CA LEU A 103 9.61 -4.14 10.50
C LEU A 103 9.57 -3.07 11.59
N PHE A 104 10.62 -2.94 12.39
CA PHE A 104 10.64 -2.10 13.60
C PHE A 104 11.61 -0.92 13.52
N ARG A 105 12.48 -0.89 12.51
CA ARG A 105 13.49 0.15 12.31
C ARG A 105 12.98 1.35 11.51
#